data_AF-A0A7C4YYB3-F1
#
_entry.id   AF-A0A7C4YYB3-F1
#
_cell.length_a   1.000
_cell.length_b   1.000
_cell.length_c   1.000
_cell.angle_alpha   90.00
_cell.angle_beta   90.00
_cell.angle_gamma   90.00
#
_symmetry.space_group_name_H-M   'P 1'
#
loop_
_entity.id
_entity.type
_entity.pdbx_description
1 polymer ?
#
loop_
_entity_poly.entity_id
_entity_poly.type
_entity_poly.pdbx_seq_one_letter_code
_entity_poly.pdbx_strand_id
1 'polypeptide(L)'
;MIGYRDQDGAVKAIRIPLDVGSRVLRAEDDFIRSVIHLGDEHGALVGKLEGRAISVFLDLRKILTKHVAVLAKSGAGKSYSVGVLIEEILEKGVPLVIIDPHGEYSTLRHPNNVGHDVALLGWYGLSPKSYVVNEYGDPQLTNGRPLRLSNRMTQQELVQMIPAKLTGAQIGILYSALRNIDQVSLDAVIAGLAGEESNAKWGLINILEHLRTYNIFTSDPTPYDEIVNPGVCSIINLRGIPAEIQSIIVYKLTKELFELRKKGQLSPFFLVLEEAHNFCPERSFGETTASKTIRTIASEGRKFGLGLCVISQRPARLDKSVVSQCTTQVILKVTNPNDLKAIASSVEGLTAEAEKEIANLPIGTALITGIVDVPLLVNVRPRKSLHGGHSVDILEEIKDAGKRPKLPRETASVSTEQQPVQHPLHAPIQQTVLPPDSAEKTQKNIPRHATVSTTDQTSGRVVEHLPAKQEVKHERKKTEKKQETPVEQKIASSTTNITEPALTSNQDLNTVVLPSRQGQPIAVLRPKKGIMEQLLKEKPLSKVQQTLVPAFLATCQQGPEQFRLLIERGDGKIVTNIDRFTTKKVPDLKHLTKEELAFLQDVYSEKPVSSSSETAQSLAKKGYL
;
A
#
# COMPACT_ATOMS: atom_id res chain seq x y z
N MET A 1 4.89 -25.91 -24.54
CA MET A 1 4.44 -27.31 -24.73
C MET A 1 3.77 -27.77 -23.46
N ILE A 2 2.67 -28.54 -23.55
CA ILE A 2 1.83 -28.87 -22.39
C ILE A 2 2.45 -29.98 -21.52
N GLY A 3 3.26 -30.87 -22.11
CA GLY A 3 3.81 -32.03 -21.42
C GLY A 3 2.97 -33.28 -21.63
N TYR A 4 3.10 -34.24 -20.72
CA TYR A 4 2.30 -35.47 -20.67
C TYR A 4 1.86 -35.75 -19.23
N ARG A 5 0.81 -36.54 -19.05
CA ARG A 5 0.37 -37.02 -17.75
C ARG A 5 1.01 -38.38 -17.48
N ASP A 6 1.72 -38.52 -16.36
CA ASP A 6 2.34 -39.79 -15.98
C ASP A 6 1.34 -40.76 -15.34
N GLN A 7 1.81 -41.97 -14.98
CA GLN A 7 0.98 -43.01 -14.37
C GLN A 7 0.43 -42.61 -12.99
N ASP A 8 1.10 -41.70 -12.29
CA ASP A 8 0.69 -41.16 -11.00
C ASP A 8 -0.33 -40.01 -11.16
N GLY A 9 -0.66 -39.66 -12.40
CA GLY A 9 -1.62 -38.60 -12.74
C GLY A 9 -1.03 -37.20 -12.66
N ALA A 10 0.28 -37.02 -12.55
CA ALA A 10 0.92 -35.71 -12.54
C ALA A 10 1.29 -35.24 -13.96
N VAL A 11 1.15 -33.95 -14.23
CA VAL A 11 1.62 -33.35 -15.48
C VAL A 11 3.14 -33.14 -15.43
N LYS A 12 3.86 -33.74 -16.37
CA LYS A 12 5.32 -33.63 -16.50
C LYS A 12 5.69 -32.83 -17.74
N ALA A 13 6.57 -31.86 -17.56
CA ALA A 13 7.20 -31.15 -18.66
C ALA A 13 8.12 -32.08 -19.46
N ILE A 14 8.19 -31.85 -20.77
CA ILE A 14 9.14 -32.53 -21.64
C ILE A 14 10.54 -32.01 -21.29
N ARG A 15 11.40 -32.89 -20.76
CA ARG A 15 12.79 -32.58 -20.40
C ARG A 15 13.80 -32.91 -21.50
N ILE A 16 13.34 -33.58 -22.54
CA ILE A 16 14.15 -33.97 -23.69
C ILE A 16 14.09 -32.84 -24.71
N PRO A 17 15.23 -32.33 -25.20
CA PRO A 17 15.25 -31.37 -26.30
C PRO A 17 14.49 -31.90 -27.51
N LEU A 18 13.79 -31.02 -28.22
CA LEU A 18 13.14 -31.39 -29.49
C LEU A 18 14.19 -31.48 -30.60
N ASP A 19 14.08 -32.49 -31.45
CA ASP A 19 14.93 -32.62 -32.63
C ASP A 19 14.69 -31.46 -33.60
N VAL A 20 15.77 -30.96 -34.21
CA VAL A 20 15.69 -29.90 -35.23
C VAL A 20 14.88 -30.41 -36.41
N GLY A 21 13.90 -29.62 -36.86
CA GLY A 21 12.96 -30.03 -37.92
C GLY A 21 11.70 -30.75 -37.42
N SER A 22 11.57 -30.96 -36.10
CA SER A 22 10.33 -31.48 -35.51
C SER A 22 9.13 -30.61 -35.88
N ARG A 23 8.05 -31.24 -36.35
CA ARG A 23 6.80 -30.55 -36.67
C ARG A 23 6.16 -30.03 -35.38
N VAL A 24 5.88 -28.73 -35.34
CA VAL A 24 5.12 -28.11 -34.25
C VAL A 24 3.65 -28.03 -34.66
N LEU A 25 2.80 -28.76 -33.94
CA LEU A 25 1.36 -28.81 -34.18
C LEU A 25 0.59 -28.15 -33.04
N ARG A 26 -0.58 -27.61 -33.35
CA ARG A 26 -1.53 -27.13 -32.34
C ARG A 26 -2.10 -28.35 -31.62
N ALA A 27 -2.02 -28.37 -30.28
CA ALA A 27 -2.62 -29.44 -29.48
C ALA A 27 -4.13 -29.52 -29.72
N GLU A 28 -4.69 -30.73 -29.82
CA GLU A 28 -6.14 -30.94 -29.93
C GLU A 28 -6.83 -30.72 -28.58
N ASP A 29 -8.11 -30.33 -28.60
CA ASP A 29 -8.84 -29.99 -27.37
C ASP A 29 -8.97 -31.20 -26.42
N ASP A 30 -9.18 -32.40 -26.96
CA ASP A 30 -9.27 -33.63 -26.17
C ASP A 30 -7.92 -34.02 -25.56
N PHE A 31 -6.82 -33.79 -26.29
CA PHE A 31 -5.48 -33.95 -25.73
C PHE A 31 -5.27 -32.99 -24.55
N ILE A 32 -5.65 -31.72 -24.69
CA ILE A 32 -5.54 -30.73 -23.60
C ILE A 32 -6.33 -31.18 -22.37
N ARG A 33 -7.59 -31.61 -22.54
CA ARG A 33 -8.44 -32.11 -21.44
C ARG A 33 -7.87 -33.36 -20.77
N SER A 34 -7.25 -34.26 -21.54
CA SER A 34 -6.68 -35.49 -21.01
C SER A 34 -5.38 -35.25 -20.23
N VAL A 35 -4.60 -34.23 -20.60
CA VAL A 35 -3.32 -33.92 -19.96
C VAL A 35 -3.48 -32.93 -18.82
N ILE A 36 -4.18 -31.81 -19.02
CA ILE A 36 -4.34 -30.76 -18.01
C ILE A 36 -5.61 -31.04 -17.20
N HIS A 37 -5.50 -31.06 -15.87
CA HIS A 37 -6.68 -31.14 -15.02
C HIS A 37 -7.42 -29.79 -15.04
N LEU A 38 -8.49 -29.71 -15.83
CA LEU A 38 -9.34 -28.52 -15.97
C LEU A 38 -10.57 -28.55 -15.03
N GLY A 39 -10.51 -29.38 -13.99
CA GLY A 39 -11.61 -29.61 -13.04
C GLY A 39 -12.79 -30.39 -13.63
N ASP A 40 -13.78 -30.63 -12.78
CA ASP A 40 -15.05 -31.25 -13.15
C ASP A 40 -16.19 -30.21 -13.13
N GLU A 41 -17.35 -30.59 -13.68
CA GLU A 41 -18.56 -29.76 -13.68
C GLU A 41 -19.10 -29.45 -12.27
N HIS A 42 -18.58 -30.12 -11.24
CA HIS A 42 -18.95 -29.87 -9.84
C HIS A 42 -18.12 -28.75 -9.20
N GLY A 43 -16.99 -28.38 -9.81
CA GLY A 43 -16.14 -27.25 -9.43
C GLY A 43 -16.73 -25.87 -9.78
N ALA A 44 -15.94 -24.83 -9.53
CA ALA A 44 -16.27 -23.45 -9.87
C ALA A 44 -15.95 -23.17 -11.34
N LEU A 45 -16.94 -22.85 -12.15
CA LEU A 45 -16.73 -22.44 -13.54
C LEU A 45 -16.19 -21.00 -13.58
N VAL A 46 -14.88 -20.86 -13.77
CA VAL A 46 -14.22 -19.53 -13.78
C VAL A 46 -14.18 -18.92 -15.17
N GLY A 47 -14.14 -19.74 -16.22
CA GLY A 47 -13.99 -19.23 -17.57
C GLY A 47 -13.69 -20.30 -18.61
N LYS A 48 -13.07 -19.88 -19.71
CA LYS A 48 -12.55 -20.76 -20.76
C LYS A 48 -11.05 -20.55 -20.93
N LEU A 49 -10.32 -21.60 -21.28
CA LEU A 49 -8.90 -21.53 -21.57
C LEU A 49 -8.64 -20.55 -22.72
N GLU A 50 -7.66 -19.66 -22.58
CA GLU A 50 -7.39 -18.62 -23.58
C GLU A 50 -7.16 -19.22 -24.97
N GLY A 51 -7.83 -18.66 -25.98
CA GLY A 51 -7.74 -19.12 -27.38
C GLY A 51 -8.43 -20.46 -27.67
N ARG A 52 -9.22 -21.00 -26.73
CA ARG A 52 -9.91 -22.30 -26.85
C ARG A 52 -11.35 -22.23 -26.33
N ALA A 53 -12.20 -23.13 -26.82
CA ALA A 53 -13.56 -23.30 -26.32
C ALA A 53 -13.66 -24.35 -25.19
N ILE A 54 -12.62 -24.43 -24.35
CA ILE A 54 -12.54 -25.41 -23.26
C ILE A 54 -12.82 -24.72 -21.94
N SER A 55 -13.88 -25.13 -21.24
CA SER A 55 -14.22 -24.61 -19.92
C SER A 55 -13.17 -24.99 -18.87
N VAL A 56 -12.92 -24.08 -17.93
CA VAL A 56 -12.00 -24.28 -16.81
C VAL A 56 -12.79 -24.23 -15.52
N PHE A 57 -12.80 -25.36 -14.82
CA PHE A 57 -13.40 -25.53 -13.51
C PHE A 57 -12.29 -25.60 -12.45
N LEU A 58 -12.47 -24.89 -11.35
CA LEU A 58 -11.56 -24.96 -10.21
C LEU A 58 -12.20 -25.76 -9.08
N ASP A 59 -11.44 -26.63 -8.42
CA ASP A 59 -11.93 -27.41 -7.29
C ASP A 59 -12.29 -26.50 -6.11
N LEU A 60 -13.60 -26.34 -5.87
CA LEU A 60 -14.12 -25.50 -4.78
C LEU A 60 -13.64 -25.96 -3.40
N ARG A 61 -13.43 -27.25 -3.17
CA ARG A 61 -12.92 -27.74 -1.87
C ARG A 61 -11.51 -27.23 -1.62
N LYS A 62 -10.67 -27.21 -2.66
CA LYS A 62 -9.32 -26.65 -2.58
C LYS A 62 -9.37 -25.13 -2.41
N ILE A 63 -10.22 -24.41 -3.15
CA ILE A 63 -10.40 -22.95 -3.01
C ILE A 63 -10.77 -22.58 -1.58
N LEU A 64 -11.81 -23.23 -1.04
CA LEU A 64 -12.38 -22.91 0.26
C LEU A 64 -11.44 -23.25 1.42
N THR A 65 -10.50 -24.19 1.23
CA THR A 65 -9.61 -24.64 2.30
C THR A 65 -8.17 -24.17 2.16
N LYS A 66 -7.69 -23.81 0.96
CA LYS A 66 -6.26 -23.50 0.72
C LYS A 66 -5.95 -22.03 0.41
N HIS A 67 -6.90 -21.15 0.71
CA HIS A 67 -6.81 -19.71 0.52
C HIS A 67 -6.57 -19.28 -0.94
N VAL A 68 -6.92 -18.03 -1.25
CA VAL A 68 -6.86 -17.46 -2.60
C VAL A 68 -6.23 -16.08 -2.54
N ALA A 69 -5.30 -15.77 -3.44
CA ALA A 69 -4.85 -14.41 -3.68
C ALA A 69 -5.33 -13.95 -5.06
N VAL A 70 -5.96 -12.78 -5.14
CA VAL A 70 -6.33 -12.13 -6.40
C VAL A 70 -5.52 -10.84 -6.57
N LEU A 71 -4.64 -10.84 -7.57
CA LEU A 71 -3.57 -9.85 -7.72
C LEU A 71 -3.66 -9.18 -9.09
N ALA A 72 -3.85 -7.85 -9.14
CA ALA A 72 -4.01 -7.16 -10.42
C ALA A 72 -3.99 -5.63 -10.33
N LYS A 73 -3.60 -4.92 -11.40
CA LYS A 73 -3.69 -3.45 -11.42
C LYS A 73 -5.14 -2.94 -11.37
N SER A 74 -5.34 -1.64 -11.13
CA SER A 74 -6.67 -1.02 -11.23
C SER A 74 -7.22 -1.12 -12.67
N GLY A 75 -8.52 -1.38 -12.80
CA GLY A 75 -9.20 -1.58 -14.08
C GLY A 75 -8.88 -2.89 -14.82
N ALA A 76 -8.15 -3.84 -14.21
CA ALA A 76 -7.84 -5.12 -14.85
C ALA A 76 -8.96 -6.17 -14.75
N GLY A 77 -10.04 -5.88 -14.00
CA GLY A 77 -11.15 -6.81 -13.76
C GLY A 77 -11.09 -7.57 -12.43
N LYS A 78 -10.39 -7.06 -11.40
CA LYS A 78 -10.28 -7.71 -10.07
C LYS A 78 -11.64 -8.07 -9.46
N SER A 79 -12.46 -7.06 -9.16
CA SER A 79 -13.77 -7.24 -8.51
C SER A 79 -14.75 -7.99 -9.41
N TYR A 80 -14.54 -7.96 -10.74
CA TYR A 80 -15.28 -8.77 -11.69
C TYR A 80 -14.96 -10.27 -11.54
N SER A 81 -13.67 -10.63 -11.58
CA SER A 81 -13.21 -12.02 -11.44
C SER A 81 -13.46 -12.59 -10.05
N VAL A 82 -13.30 -11.76 -9.00
CA VAL A 82 -13.71 -12.13 -7.64
C VAL A 82 -15.21 -12.38 -7.57
N GLY A 83 -16.02 -11.53 -8.22
CA GLY A 83 -17.45 -11.72 -8.34
C GLY A 83 -17.82 -13.07 -8.95
N VAL A 84 -17.15 -13.49 -10.03
CA VAL A 84 -17.32 -14.83 -10.63
C VAL A 84 -17.05 -15.93 -9.61
N LEU A 85 -15.95 -15.82 -8.86
CA LEU A 85 -15.62 -16.82 -7.83
C LEU A 85 -16.66 -16.84 -6.70
N ILE A 86 -17.11 -15.67 -6.25
CA ILE A 86 -18.14 -15.51 -5.22
C ILE A 86 -19.45 -16.18 -5.65
N GLU A 87 -19.87 -16.00 -6.89
CA GLU A 87 -21.08 -16.62 -7.45
C GLU A 87 -21.02 -18.15 -7.31
N GLU A 88 -19.90 -18.76 -7.70
CA GLU A 88 -19.72 -20.22 -7.62
C GLU A 88 -19.70 -20.73 -6.16
N ILE A 89 -19.15 -19.94 -5.23
CA ILE A 89 -19.14 -20.26 -3.79
C ILE A 89 -20.56 -20.20 -3.22
N LEU A 90 -21.32 -19.16 -3.55
CA LEU A 90 -22.70 -18.98 -3.08
C LEU A 90 -23.65 -20.04 -3.65
N GLU A 91 -23.41 -20.52 -4.87
CA GLU A 91 -24.17 -21.63 -5.46
C GLU A 91 -24.01 -22.96 -4.72
N LYS A 92 -22.95 -23.12 -3.92
CA LYS A 92 -22.77 -24.26 -3.02
C LYS A 92 -23.28 -24.01 -1.60
N GLY A 93 -23.92 -22.86 -1.34
CA GLY A 93 -24.49 -22.53 -0.03
C GLY A 93 -23.45 -22.21 1.05
N VAL A 94 -22.20 -21.92 0.66
CA VAL A 94 -21.13 -21.61 1.62
C VAL A 94 -21.34 -20.21 2.18
N PRO A 95 -21.32 -20.03 3.53
CA PRO A 95 -21.35 -18.70 4.12
C PRO A 95 -20.16 -17.86 3.64
N LEU A 96 -20.45 -16.64 3.19
CA LEU A 96 -19.45 -15.74 2.62
C LEU A 96 -19.46 -14.41 3.37
N VAL A 97 -18.29 -13.95 3.82
CA VAL A 97 -18.10 -12.65 4.47
C VAL A 97 -17.12 -11.84 3.63
N ILE A 98 -17.51 -10.64 3.19
CA ILE A 98 -16.69 -9.73 2.41
C ILE A 98 -16.40 -8.48 3.24
N ILE A 99 -15.14 -8.13 3.39
CA ILE A 99 -14.71 -6.83 3.92
C ILE A 99 -14.44 -5.92 2.73
N ASP A 100 -15.24 -4.87 2.59
CA ASP A 100 -15.35 -4.04 1.40
C ASP A 100 -15.17 -2.54 1.76
N PRO A 101 -13.93 -2.01 1.71
CA PRO A 101 -13.66 -0.60 1.94
C PRO A 101 -14.23 0.36 0.89
N HIS A 102 -14.66 -0.14 -0.28
CA HIS A 102 -15.11 0.70 -1.39
C HIS A 102 -16.61 0.58 -1.71
N GLY A 103 -17.28 -0.47 -1.25
CA GLY A 103 -18.71 -0.70 -1.40
C GLY A 103 -19.12 -1.23 -2.78
N GLU A 104 -18.27 -2.03 -3.43
CA GLU A 104 -18.48 -2.52 -4.80
C GLU A 104 -19.37 -3.77 -4.90
N TYR A 105 -19.48 -4.56 -3.81
CA TYR A 105 -20.09 -5.90 -3.87
C TYR A 105 -21.61 -5.92 -3.66
N SER A 106 -22.22 -4.81 -3.25
CA SER A 106 -23.68 -4.72 -3.00
C SER A 106 -24.53 -5.13 -4.21
N THR A 107 -23.99 -4.94 -5.42
CA THR A 107 -24.59 -5.30 -6.72
C THR A 107 -24.84 -6.79 -6.93
N LEU A 108 -24.24 -7.68 -6.12
CA LEU A 108 -24.51 -9.13 -6.12
C LEU A 108 -26.01 -9.47 -5.95
N ARG A 109 -26.79 -8.57 -5.33
CA ARG A 109 -28.24 -8.74 -5.11
C ARG A 109 -29.08 -8.60 -6.38
N HIS A 110 -28.49 -8.16 -7.48
CA HIS A 110 -29.19 -7.94 -8.74
C HIS A 110 -28.67 -8.90 -9.82
N PRO A 111 -29.56 -9.48 -10.65
CA PRO A 111 -29.14 -10.26 -11.80
C PRO A 111 -28.45 -9.35 -12.83
N ASN A 112 -27.50 -9.90 -13.57
CA ASN A 112 -26.85 -9.16 -14.65
C ASN A 112 -27.87 -8.81 -15.75
N ASN A 113 -27.99 -7.53 -16.07
CA ASN A 113 -28.92 -7.01 -17.08
C ASN A 113 -28.19 -6.30 -18.23
N VAL A 114 -26.85 -6.37 -18.28
CA VAL A 114 -26.05 -5.76 -19.35
C VAL A 114 -26.15 -6.63 -20.61
N GLY A 115 -26.79 -6.13 -21.67
CA GLY A 115 -27.16 -6.93 -22.84
C GLY A 115 -26.02 -7.76 -23.47
N HIS A 116 -24.82 -7.18 -23.56
CA HIS A 116 -23.63 -7.89 -24.04
C HIS A 116 -23.22 -9.05 -23.13
N ASP A 117 -23.18 -8.82 -21.81
CA ASP A 117 -22.82 -9.85 -20.83
C ASP A 117 -23.87 -10.97 -20.78
N VAL A 118 -25.16 -10.62 -20.88
CA VAL A 118 -26.26 -11.59 -20.93
C VAL A 118 -26.14 -12.51 -22.15
N ALA A 119 -25.81 -11.96 -23.32
CA ALA A 119 -25.56 -12.76 -24.52
C ALA A 119 -24.34 -13.69 -24.34
N LEU A 120 -23.25 -13.18 -23.75
CA LEU A 120 -22.08 -13.99 -23.45
C LEU A 120 -22.35 -15.07 -22.40
N LEU A 121 -23.17 -14.82 -21.38
CA LEU A 121 -23.58 -15.86 -20.41
C LEU A 121 -24.22 -17.07 -21.12
N GLY A 122 -25.07 -16.82 -22.12
CA GLY A 122 -25.66 -17.87 -22.95
C GLY A 122 -24.61 -18.76 -23.64
N TRP A 123 -23.50 -18.17 -24.10
CA TRP A 123 -22.34 -18.88 -24.68
C TRP A 123 -21.57 -19.76 -23.68
N TYR A 124 -21.79 -19.55 -22.39
CA TYR A 124 -21.28 -20.38 -21.30
C TYR A 124 -22.35 -21.33 -20.74
N GLY A 125 -23.58 -21.34 -21.31
CA GLY A 125 -24.70 -22.13 -20.79
C GLY A 125 -25.23 -21.60 -19.45
N LEU A 126 -25.06 -20.30 -19.19
CA LEU A 126 -25.44 -19.66 -17.94
C LEU A 126 -26.55 -18.63 -18.17
N SER A 127 -27.28 -18.32 -17.10
CA SER A 127 -28.30 -17.27 -17.06
C SER A 127 -27.98 -16.25 -15.97
N PRO A 128 -28.45 -15.00 -16.12
CA PRO A 128 -28.39 -14.02 -15.04
C PRO A 128 -29.04 -14.52 -13.74
N LYS A 129 -28.47 -14.12 -12.60
CA LYS A 129 -28.91 -14.56 -11.27
C LYS A 129 -28.52 -13.55 -10.20
N SER A 130 -29.41 -13.34 -9.23
CA SER A 130 -29.15 -12.60 -8.00
C SER A 130 -28.81 -13.53 -6.85
N TYR A 131 -28.15 -12.97 -5.83
CA TYR A 131 -27.78 -13.68 -4.61
C TYR A 131 -28.32 -12.96 -3.37
N VAL A 132 -28.49 -13.69 -2.28
CA VAL A 132 -28.90 -13.12 -0.99
C VAL A 132 -27.71 -12.38 -0.39
N VAL A 133 -27.87 -11.07 -0.20
CA VAL A 133 -26.82 -10.18 0.31
C VAL A 133 -27.32 -9.46 1.55
N ASN A 134 -26.60 -9.61 2.65
CA ASN A 134 -26.78 -8.81 3.86
C ASN A 134 -25.63 -7.80 3.93
N GLU A 135 -25.93 -6.52 3.80
CA GLU A 135 -24.93 -5.46 3.89
C GLU A 135 -24.98 -4.81 5.27
N TYR A 136 -23.81 -4.69 5.90
CA TYR A 136 -23.59 -4.07 7.20
C TYR A 136 -22.59 -2.93 7.03
N GLY A 137 -22.84 -1.77 7.64
CA GLY A 137 -21.96 -0.62 7.55
C GLY A 137 -22.39 0.50 8.50
N ASP A 138 -21.82 1.68 8.30
CA ASP A 138 -22.27 2.88 9.01
C ASP A 138 -23.61 3.35 8.41
N PRO A 139 -24.69 3.50 9.20
CA PRO A 139 -26.00 3.95 8.70
C PRO A 139 -26.02 5.35 8.10
N GLN A 140 -25.03 6.19 8.42
CA GLN A 140 -24.91 7.54 7.87
C GLN A 140 -24.18 7.54 6.52
N LEU A 141 -23.36 6.53 6.26
CA LEU A 141 -22.50 6.46 5.07
C LEU A 141 -22.96 5.43 4.05
N THR A 142 -23.74 4.44 4.47
CA THR A 142 -24.13 3.26 3.68
C THR A 142 -25.62 2.99 3.80
N ASN A 143 -26.20 2.34 2.78
CA ASN A 143 -27.60 1.89 2.80
C ASN A 143 -27.79 0.54 3.51
N GLY A 144 -26.77 0.08 4.25
CA GLY A 144 -26.74 -1.21 4.93
C GLY A 144 -27.37 -1.18 6.33
N ARG A 145 -27.47 -2.34 6.95
CA ARG A 145 -27.80 -2.47 8.38
C ARG A 145 -26.63 -1.88 9.21
N PRO A 146 -26.89 -1.30 10.40
CA PRO A 146 -25.81 -0.87 11.27
C PRO A 146 -24.89 -2.04 11.63
N LEU A 147 -23.59 -1.92 11.36
CA LEU A 147 -22.60 -2.87 11.90
C LEU A 147 -22.36 -2.57 13.37
N ARG A 148 -22.64 -3.56 14.23
CA ARG A 148 -22.43 -3.47 15.67
C ARG A 148 -21.44 -4.55 16.11
N LEU A 149 -20.30 -4.14 16.62
CA LEU A 149 -19.28 -5.02 17.19
C LEU A 149 -19.34 -4.99 18.71
N SER A 150 -18.88 -6.07 19.34
CA SER A 150 -18.88 -6.14 20.80
C SER A 150 -17.94 -5.08 21.39
N ASN A 151 -18.44 -4.29 22.33
CA ASN A 151 -17.60 -3.40 23.14
C ASN A 151 -16.80 -4.13 24.21
N ARG A 152 -17.02 -5.43 24.42
CA ARG A 152 -16.25 -6.24 25.37
C ARG A 152 -14.90 -6.57 24.78
N MET A 153 -13.84 -6.28 25.51
CA MET A 153 -12.48 -6.54 25.04
C MET A 153 -11.55 -6.94 26.18
N THR A 154 -10.36 -7.42 25.84
CA THR A 154 -9.27 -7.59 26.81
C THR A 154 -8.46 -6.30 26.93
N GLN A 155 -7.67 -6.15 28.01
CA GLN A 155 -6.76 -5.01 28.15
C GLN A 155 -5.78 -4.90 26.96
N GLN A 156 -5.29 -6.03 26.47
CA GLN A 156 -4.39 -6.10 25.31
C GLN A 156 -5.10 -5.70 24.01
N GLU A 157 -6.37 -6.09 23.84
CA GLU A 157 -7.19 -5.65 22.70
C GLU A 157 -7.37 -4.14 22.71
N LEU A 158 -7.74 -3.56 23.84
CA LEU A 158 -7.95 -2.11 23.95
C LEU A 158 -6.70 -1.35 23.53
N VAL A 159 -5.52 -1.76 24.02
CA VAL A 159 -4.24 -1.13 23.64
C VAL A 159 -3.97 -1.26 22.14
N GLN A 160 -4.31 -2.40 21.53
CA GLN A 160 -4.16 -2.61 20.08
C GLN A 160 -5.16 -1.78 19.25
N MET A 161 -6.36 -1.55 19.78
CA MET A 161 -7.42 -0.79 19.12
C MET A 161 -7.21 0.73 19.20
N ILE A 162 -6.28 1.23 20.02
CA ILE A 162 -5.99 2.66 20.08
C ILE A 162 -5.21 3.08 18.82
N PRO A 163 -5.74 4.00 17.98
CA PRO A 163 -5.13 4.42 16.72
C PRO A 163 -3.95 5.39 16.93
N ALA A 164 -3.17 5.23 17.99
CA ALA A 164 -2.05 6.09 18.32
C ALA A 164 -0.98 5.35 19.14
N LYS A 165 0.29 5.76 18.98
CA LYS A 165 1.34 5.30 19.88
C LYS A 165 1.19 6.02 21.22
N LEU A 166 0.90 5.25 22.26
CA LEU A 166 0.80 5.76 23.62
C LEU A 166 2.19 5.99 24.23
N THR A 167 2.31 7.09 24.96
CA THR A 167 3.49 7.37 25.80
C THR A 167 3.51 6.44 27.03
N GLY A 168 4.67 6.25 27.65
CA GLY A 168 4.78 5.43 28.87
C GLY A 168 3.85 5.91 30.00
N ALA A 169 3.65 7.23 30.13
CA ALA A 169 2.71 7.81 31.08
C ALA A 169 1.24 7.45 30.76
N GLN A 170 0.85 7.56 29.49
CA GLN A 170 -0.50 7.17 29.05
C GLN A 170 -0.74 5.67 29.25
N ILE A 171 0.25 4.83 28.95
CA ILE A 171 0.17 3.38 29.21
C ILE A 171 -0.02 3.10 30.70
N GLY A 172 0.76 3.76 31.56
CA GLY A 172 0.66 3.60 33.02
C GLY A 172 -0.73 3.96 33.55
N ILE A 173 -1.27 5.10 33.13
CA ILE A 173 -2.62 5.55 33.54
C ILE A 173 -3.71 4.64 32.97
N LEU A 174 -3.57 4.19 31.72
CA LEU A 174 -4.51 3.24 31.13
C LEU A 174 -4.56 1.94 31.94
N TYR A 175 -3.41 1.37 32.31
CA TYR A 175 -3.37 0.19 33.16
C TYR A 175 -3.90 0.45 34.57
N SER A 176 -3.65 1.63 35.15
CA SER A 176 -4.22 2.05 36.45
C SER A 176 -5.75 2.07 36.38
N ALA A 177 -6.32 2.76 35.39
CA ALA A 177 -7.76 2.84 35.16
C ALA A 177 -8.39 1.46 34.90
N LEU A 178 -7.66 0.54 34.28
CA LEU A 178 -8.10 -0.83 34.01
C LEU A 178 -8.03 -1.77 35.23
N ARG A 179 -7.33 -1.41 36.31
CA ARG A 179 -7.02 -2.33 37.42
C ARG A 179 -8.25 -2.86 38.14
N ASN A 180 -9.31 -2.04 38.23
CA ASN A 180 -10.55 -2.34 38.94
C ASN A 180 -11.74 -2.55 38.00
N ILE A 181 -11.48 -2.74 36.70
CA ILE A 181 -12.52 -2.97 35.69
C ILE A 181 -12.62 -4.46 35.41
N ASP A 182 -13.69 -5.10 35.87
CA ASP A 182 -13.95 -6.53 35.63
C ASP A 182 -14.19 -6.84 34.14
N GLN A 183 -14.94 -5.97 33.45
CA GLN A 183 -15.22 -6.08 32.02
C GLN A 183 -14.79 -4.83 31.28
N VAL A 184 -13.73 -4.95 30.47
CA VAL A 184 -13.21 -3.83 29.70
C VAL A 184 -14.17 -3.48 28.57
N SER A 185 -14.68 -2.25 28.62
CA SER A 185 -15.48 -1.62 27.57
C SER A 185 -15.03 -0.16 27.41
N LEU A 186 -15.32 0.45 26.27
CA LEU A 186 -14.96 1.86 26.03
C LEU A 186 -15.52 2.77 27.13
N ASP A 187 -16.78 2.57 27.52
CA ASP A 187 -17.45 3.38 28.53
C ASP A 187 -16.83 3.20 29.93
N ALA A 188 -16.55 1.95 30.32
CA ALA A 188 -15.91 1.66 31.61
C ALA A 188 -14.49 2.27 31.68
N VAL A 189 -13.74 2.21 30.58
CA VAL A 189 -12.39 2.77 30.52
C VAL A 189 -12.41 4.29 30.56
N ILE A 190 -13.30 4.94 29.81
CA ILE A 190 -13.45 6.41 29.84
C ILE A 190 -13.82 6.87 31.25
N ALA A 191 -14.76 6.17 31.92
CA ALA A 191 -15.14 6.47 33.30
C ALA A 191 -13.97 6.26 34.28
N GLY A 192 -13.21 5.17 34.15
CA GLY A 192 -12.03 4.90 34.96
C GLY A 192 -10.94 5.96 34.77
N LEU A 193 -10.68 6.37 33.53
CA LEU A 193 -9.71 7.42 33.21
C LEU A 193 -10.14 8.79 33.75
N ALA A 194 -11.44 9.09 33.79
CA ALA A 194 -11.92 10.37 34.31
C ALA A 194 -11.51 10.59 35.78
N GLY A 195 -11.45 9.52 36.58
CA GLY A 195 -11.05 9.53 37.99
C GLY A 195 -9.54 9.59 38.26
N GLU A 196 -8.69 9.53 37.23
CA GLU A 196 -7.23 9.61 37.37
C GLU A 196 -6.76 11.08 37.54
N GLU A 197 -5.75 11.34 38.36
CA GLU A 197 -5.29 12.73 38.60
C GLU A 197 -4.42 13.30 37.46
N SER A 198 -3.79 12.43 36.67
CA SER A 198 -2.82 12.86 35.66
C SER A 198 -3.47 13.50 34.43
N ASN A 199 -2.94 14.64 33.99
CA ASN A 199 -3.38 15.34 32.78
C ASN A 199 -3.23 14.52 31.48
N ALA A 200 -2.38 13.48 31.47
CA ALA A 200 -2.25 12.59 30.32
C ALA A 200 -3.53 11.77 30.04
N LYS A 201 -4.48 11.70 31.00
CA LYS A 201 -5.80 11.08 30.83
C LYS A 201 -6.60 11.72 29.69
N TRP A 202 -6.51 13.04 29.50
CA TRP A 202 -7.34 13.75 28.52
C TRP A 202 -7.03 13.33 27.09
N GLY A 203 -5.75 13.05 26.80
CA GLY A 203 -5.35 12.52 25.49
C GLY A 203 -5.98 11.15 25.21
N LEU A 204 -6.03 10.27 26.21
CA LEU A 204 -6.66 8.96 26.08
C LEU A 204 -8.18 9.07 25.95
N ILE A 205 -8.81 9.88 26.81
CA ILE A 205 -10.26 10.13 26.77
C ILE A 205 -10.67 10.64 25.39
N ASN A 206 -9.96 11.63 24.84
CA ASN A 206 -10.28 12.16 23.50
C ASN A 206 -10.19 11.10 22.39
N ILE A 207 -9.19 10.21 22.46
CA ILE A 207 -9.06 9.11 21.49
C ILE A 207 -10.21 8.12 21.63
N LEU A 208 -10.53 7.69 22.85
CA LEU A 208 -11.61 6.73 23.10
C LEU A 208 -12.98 7.32 22.77
N GLU A 209 -13.19 8.60 23.05
CA GLU A 209 -14.39 9.34 22.66
C GLU A 209 -14.52 9.42 21.13
N HIS A 210 -13.43 9.71 20.42
CA HIS A 210 -13.43 9.68 18.96
C HIS A 210 -13.72 8.27 18.41
N LEU A 211 -13.27 7.19 19.05
CA LEU A 211 -13.68 5.84 18.66
C LEU A 211 -15.17 5.59 18.94
N ARG A 212 -15.69 6.16 20.04
CA ARG A 212 -17.09 6.02 20.46
C ARG A 212 -18.05 6.73 19.49
N THR A 213 -17.67 7.85 18.89
CA THR A 213 -18.56 8.61 17.96
C THR A 213 -18.98 7.81 16.72
N TYR A 214 -18.19 6.81 16.29
CA TYR A 214 -18.57 5.94 15.17
C TYR A 214 -19.73 4.99 15.52
N ASN A 215 -20.09 4.83 16.80
CA ASN A 215 -21.20 3.98 17.26
C ASN A 215 -21.14 2.51 16.77
N ILE A 216 -19.94 2.00 16.47
CA ILE A 216 -19.73 0.63 16.01
C ILE A 216 -19.61 -0.33 17.19
N PHE A 217 -18.99 0.08 18.30
CA PHE A 217 -18.80 -0.77 19.48
C PHE A 217 -19.96 -0.61 20.46
N THR A 218 -20.62 -1.72 20.79
CA THR A 218 -21.83 -1.72 21.64
C THR A 218 -21.91 -2.97 22.53
N SER A 219 -22.71 -2.89 23.58
CA SER A 219 -23.08 -4.02 24.43
C SER A 219 -24.07 -4.99 23.76
N ASP A 220 -24.74 -4.55 22.69
CA ASP A 220 -25.68 -5.31 21.86
C ASP A 220 -25.12 -5.50 20.44
N PRO A 221 -24.12 -6.37 20.24
CA PRO A 221 -23.46 -6.57 18.95
C PRO A 221 -24.37 -7.29 17.95
N THR A 222 -24.11 -7.08 16.66
CA THR A 222 -24.69 -7.90 15.59
C THR A 222 -24.34 -9.37 15.84
N PRO A 223 -25.32 -10.28 15.89
CA PRO A 223 -25.04 -11.70 16.07
C PRO A 223 -24.13 -12.24 14.96
N TYR A 224 -23.05 -12.95 15.33
CA TYR A 224 -22.06 -13.42 14.34
C TYR A 224 -22.60 -14.53 13.42
N ASP A 225 -23.64 -15.23 13.83
CA ASP A 225 -24.40 -16.19 13.02
C ASP A 225 -25.28 -15.51 11.95
N GLU A 226 -25.69 -14.25 12.17
CA GLU A 226 -26.28 -13.44 11.08
C GLU A 226 -25.23 -13.04 10.04
N ILE A 227 -24.01 -12.74 10.48
CA ILE A 227 -22.88 -12.41 9.59
C ILE A 227 -22.41 -13.67 8.85
N VAL A 228 -22.29 -14.81 9.54
CA VAL A 228 -21.85 -16.08 8.97
C VAL A 228 -23.06 -17.00 8.77
N ASN A 229 -23.84 -16.71 7.73
CA ASN A 229 -25.08 -17.41 7.42
C ASN A 229 -24.97 -18.24 6.12
N PRO A 230 -25.25 -19.56 6.13
CA PRO A 230 -25.22 -20.41 4.94
C PRO A 230 -26.04 -19.86 3.77
N GLY A 231 -25.45 -19.87 2.58
CA GLY A 231 -26.07 -19.36 1.35
C GLY A 231 -26.24 -17.84 1.27
N VAL A 232 -25.74 -17.10 2.25
CA VAL A 232 -25.80 -15.64 2.31
C VAL A 232 -24.42 -15.03 2.14
N CYS A 233 -24.36 -13.94 1.38
CA CYS A 233 -23.19 -13.06 1.29
C CYS A 233 -23.35 -11.89 2.26
N SER A 234 -22.58 -11.90 3.35
CA SER A 234 -22.51 -10.78 4.27
C SER A 234 -21.41 -9.82 3.85
N ILE A 235 -21.76 -8.57 3.57
CA ILE A 235 -20.83 -7.50 3.16
C ILE A 235 -20.65 -6.56 4.34
N ILE A 236 -19.41 -6.36 4.74
CA ILE A 236 -18.97 -5.37 5.71
C ILE A 236 -18.47 -4.16 4.92
N ASN A 237 -19.38 -3.22 4.65
CA ASN A 237 -19.12 -2.03 3.86
C ASN A 237 -18.48 -0.95 4.76
N LEU A 238 -17.22 -0.63 4.49
CA LEU A 238 -16.44 0.36 5.24
C LEU A 238 -16.26 1.68 4.47
N ARG A 239 -17.04 1.89 3.40
CA ARG A 239 -16.98 3.10 2.59
C ARG A 239 -17.20 4.35 3.45
N GLY A 240 -16.28 5.30 3.33
CA GLY A 240 -16.32 6.57 4.06
C GLY A 240 -15.76 6.51 5.48
N ILE A 241 -15.45 5.32 6.01
CA ILE A 241 -14.80 5.17 7.32
C ILE A 241 -13.28 5.43 7.14
N PRO A 242 -12.63 6.21 8.03
CA PRO A 242 -11.18 6.44 7.97
C PRO A 242 -10.35 5.14 8.10
N ALA A 243 -9.21 5.06 7.42
CA ALA A 243 -8.43 3.83 7.30
C ALA A 243 -7.97 3.25 8.64
N GLU A 244 -7.61 4.10 9.60
CA GLU A 244 -7.25 3.68 10.96
C GLU A 244 -8.42 3.00 11.68
N ILE A 245 -9.64 3.49 11.48
CA ILE A 245 -10.86 2.91 12.05
C ILE A 245 -11.24 1.62 11.31
N GLN A 246 -11.11 1.60 9.98
CA GLN A 246 -11.31 0.38 9.20
C GLN A 246 -10.41 -0.76 9.72
N SER A 247 -9.12 -0.49 9.95
CA SER A 247 -8.18 -1.47 10.50
C SER A 247 -8.64 -2.03 11.86
N ILE A 248 -9.19 -1.18 12.74
CA ILE A 248 -9.71 -1.61 14.06
C ILE A 248 -10.96 -2.49 13.89
N ILE A 249 -11.89 -2.11 13.02
CA ILE A 249 -13.11 -2.89 12.71
C ILE A 249 -12.71 -4.27 12.17
N VAL A 250 -11.82 -4.31 11.18
CA VAL A 250 -11.32 -5.56 10.58
C VAL A 250 -10.62 -6.41 11.62
N TYR A 251 -9.76 -5.84 12.46
CA TYR A 251 -9.11 -6.57 13.55
C TYR A 251 -10.13 -7.23 14.47
N LYS A 252 -11.08 -6.46 15.00
CA LYS A 252 -12.04 -6.94 16.00
C LYS A 252 -12.93 -8.02 15.40
N LEU A 253 -13.51 -7.77 14.23
CA LEU A 253 -14.39 -8.69 13.54
C LEU A 253 -13.67 -10.00 13.17
N THR A 254 -12.52 -9.92 12.50
CA THR A 254 -11.81 -11.14 12.05
C THR A 254 -11.28 -11.96 13.22
N LYS A 255 -10.87 -11.32 14.31
CA LYS A 255 -10.47 -11.99 15.54
C LYS A 255 -11.63 -12.79 16.15
N GLU A 256 -12.79 -12.16 16.31
CA GLU A 256 -13.95 -12.79 16.94
C GLU A 256 -14.53 -13.90 16.08
N LEU A 257 -14.69 -13.67 14.77
CA LEU A 257 -15.10 -14.72 13.84
C LEU A 257 -14.16 -15.93 13.88
N PHE A 258 -12.85 -15.70 13.94
CA PHE A 258 -11.89 -16.78 13.98
C PHE A 258 -11.92 -17.54 15.32
N GLU A 259 -12.01 -16.84 16.45
CA GLU A 259 -12.09 -17.47 17.77
C GLU A 259 -13.40 -18.27 17.97
N LEU A 260 -14.53 -17.74 17.52
CA LEU A 260 -15.80 -18.47 17.53
C LEU A 260 -15.75 -19.69 16.61
N ARG A 261 -15.09 -19.56 15.45
CA ARG A 261 -14.89 -20.70 14.55
C ARG A 261 -14.02 -21.78 15.18
N LYS A 262 -12.93 -21.41 15.88
CA LYS A 262 -12.07 -22.36 16.63
C LYS A 262 -12.84 -23.11 17.72
N LYS A 263 -13.82 -22.46 18.35
CA LYS A 263 -14.71 -23.06 19.35
C LYS A 263 -15.84 -23.91 18.75
N GLY A 264 -15.97 -23.97 17.43
CA GLY A 264 -17.07 -24.67 16.75
C GLY A 264 -18.43 -23.99 16.87
N GLN A 265 -18.45 -22.70 17.23
CA GLN A 265 -19.68 -21.91 17.41
C GLN A 265 -20.16 -21.22 16.13
N LEU A 266 -19.33 -21.24 15.07
CA LEU A 266 -19.69 -20.77 13.74
C LEU A 266 -19.46 -21.87 12.71
N SER A 267 -20.30 -21.87 11.68
CA SER A 267 -20.15 -22.72 10.50
C SER A 267 -18.84 -22.40 9.75
N PRO A 268 -18.24 -23.37 9.02
CA PRO A 268 -17.18 -23.07 8.06
C PRO A 268 -17.61 -21.99 7.08
N PHE A 269 -16.72 -21.05 6.77
CA PHE A 269 -17.04 -19.91 5.92
C PHE A 269 -15.84 -19.43 5.11
N PHE A 270 -16.13 -18.62 4.10
CA PHE A 270 -15.12 -17.99 3.25
C PHE A 270 -15.06 -16.48 3.56
N LEU A 271 -13.88 -16.00 3.93
CA LEU A 271 -13.61 -14.59 4.22
C LEU A 271 -12.89 -13.95 3.03
N VAL A 272 -13.44 -12.87 2.50
CA VAL A 272 -12.85 -12.07 1.41
C VAL A 272 -12.40 -10.73 1.97
N LEU A 273 -11.13 -10.39 1.79
CA LEU A 273 -10.54 -9.11 2.17
C LEU A 273 -10.23 -8.32 0.89
N GLU A 274 -11.07 -7.34 0.58
CA GLU A 274 -10.80 -6.40 -0.51
C GLU A 274 -9.75 -5.37 -0.08
N GLU A 275 -8.89 -4.96 -1.03
CA GLU A 275 -7.72 -4.10 -0.79
C GLU A 275 -6.89 -4.53 0.44
N ALA A 276 -6.62 -5.83 0.57
CA ALA A 276 -6.00 -6.47 1.73
C ALA A 276 -4.65 -5.86 2.17
N HIS A 277 -3.94 -5.16 1.28
CA HIS A 277 -2.70 -4.45 1.64
C HIS A 277 -2.92 -3.26 2.57
N ASN A 278 -4.15 -2.74 2.68
CA ASN A 278 -4.53 -1.74 3.67
C ASN A 278 -4.66 -2.34 5.08
N PHE A 279 -4.92 -3.65 5.18
CA PHE A 279 -5.14 -4.34 6.46
C PHE A 279 -3.98 -5.23 6.87
N CYS A 280 -3.19 -5.74 5.94
CA CYS A 280 -1.99 -6.53 6.23
C CYS A 280 -0.86 -6.14 5.26
N PRO A 281 -0.32 -4.92 5.37
CA PRO A 281 0.80 -4.50 4.54
C PRO A 281 2.05 -5.36 4.82
N GLU A 282 2.92 -5.46 3.82
CA GLU A 282 4.28 -5.97 4.00
C GLU A 282 5.01 -5.07 5.00
N ARG A 283 5.79 -5.69 5.89
CA ARG A 283 6.41 -5.02 7.06
C ARG A 283 7.20 -3.75 6.72
N SER A 284 7.77 -3.66 5.52
CA SER A 284 8.49 -2.48 5.04
C SER A 284 7.60 -1.26 4.79
N PHE A 285 6.29 -1.46 4.61
CA PHE A 285 5.29 -0.40 4.38
C PHE A 285 4.50 -0.05 5.65
N GLY A 286 4.79 -0.72 6.77
CA GLY A 286 4.13 -0.50 8.05
C GLY A 286 3.49 -1.77 8.59
N GLU A 287 2.80 -1.61 9.72
CA GLU A 287 2.04 -2.66 10.40
C GLU A 287 0.70 -2.03 10.83
N THR A 288 -0.40 -2.77 10.72
CA THR A 288 -1.72 -2.31 11.16
C THR A 288 -2.18 -3.13 12.36
N THR A 289 -3.28 -2.72 12.97
CA THR A 289 -3.92 -3.50 14.05
C THR A 289 -4.34 -4.90 13.58
N ALA A 290 -4.81 -5.04 12.34
CA ALA A 290 -5.31 -6.31 11.80
C ALA A 290 -4.21 -7.25 11.28
N SER A 291 -3.00 -6.75 10.99
CA SER A 291 -1.92 -7.51 10.37
C SER A 291 -1.65 -8.86 11.06
N LYS A 292 -1.52 -8.87 12.40
CA LYS A 292 -1.24 -10.10 13.15
C LYS A 292 -2.35 -11.14 13.01
N THR A 293 -3.60 -10.71 13.15
CA THR A 293 -4.78 -11.59 13.06
C THR A 293 -4.91 -12.18 11.65
N ILE A 294 -4.73 -11.37 10.61
CA ILE A 294 -4.80 -11.83 9.21
C ILE A 294 -3.70 -12.85 8.90
N ARG A 295 -2.46 -12.64 9.37
CA ARG A 295 -1.38 -13.64 9.22
C ARG A 295 -1.73 -14.95 9.92
N THR A 296 -2.26 -14.89 11.14
CA THR A 296 -2.70 -16.10 11.87
C THR A 296 -3.82 -16.82 11.13
N ILE A 297 -4.80 -16.09 10.60
CA ILE A 297 -5.87 -16.66 9.77
C ILE A 297 -5.29 -17.33 8.52
N ALA A 298 -4.33 -16.71 7.84
CA ALA A 298 -3.69 -17.29 6.67
C ALA A 298 -2.91 -18.58 6.99
N SER A 299 -2.27 -18.67 8.17
CA SER A 299 -1.49 -19.85 8.57
C SER A 299 -2.32 -20.98 9.21
N GLU A 300 -3.43 -20.65 9.87
CA GLU A 300 -4.19 -21.60 10.69
C GLU A 300 -5.64 -21.78 10.25
N GLY A 301 -6.22 -20.82 9.52
CA GLY A 301 -7.64 -20.78 9.16
C GLY A 301 -8.11 -22.06 8.47
N ARG A 302 -7.28 -22.62 7.59
CA ARG A 302 -7.52 -23.92 6.94
C ARG A 302 -7.86 -25.05 7.91
N LYS A 303 -7.16 -25.13 9.05
CA LYS A 303 -7.38 -26.19 10.06
C LYS A 303 -8.76 -26.12 10.69
N PHE A 304 -9.32 -24.90 10.72
CA PHE A 304 -10.62 -24.61 11.31
C PHE A 304 -11.68 -24.32 10.24
N GLY A 305 -11.49 -24.73 8.97
CA GLY A 305 -12.50 -24.51 7.93
C GLY A 305 -12.88 -23.04 7.71
N LEU A 306 -11.92 -22.13 7.88
CA LEU A 306 -12.04 -20.72 7.51
C LEU A 306 -11.14 -20.49 6.28
N GLY A 307 -11.79 -20.32 5.13
CA GLY A 307 -11.11 -19.97 3.88
C GLY A 307 -10.86 -18.46 3.82
N LEU A 308 -9.77 -18.05 3.17
CA LEU A 308 -9.37 -16.65 3.06
C LEU A 308 -9.12 -16.33 1.59
N CYS A 309 -9.70 -15.24 1.11
CA CYS A 309 -9.35 -14.61 -0.14
C CYS A 309 -8.79 -13.22 0.13
N VAL A 310 -7.56 -12.96 -0.27
CA VAL A 310 -6.96 -11.62 -0.23
C VAL A 310 -6.93 -11.04 -1.62
N ILE A 311 -7.44 -9.82 -1.76
CA ILE A 311 -7.49 -9.11 -3.03
C ILE A 311 -6.63 -7.87 -2.88
N SER A 312 -5.72 -7.64 -3.82
CA SER A 312 -4.88 -6.45 -3.77
C SER A 312 -4.53 -5.92 -5.14
N GLN A 313 -4.63 -4.61 -5.29
CA GLN A 313 -4.09 -3.92 -6.46
C GLN A 313 -2.60 -3.62 -6.42
N ARG A 314 -1.96 -3.81 -5.25
CA ARG A 314 -0.54 -3.60 -4.99
C ARG A 314 0.07 -4.85 -4.38
N PRO A 315 0.32 -5.92 -5.17
CA PRO A 315 0.94 -7.15 -4.69
C PRO A 315 2.22 -6.91 -3.88
N ALA A 316 3.08 -5.96 -4.27
CA ALA A 316 4.32 -5.67 -3.55
C ALA A 316 4.11 -5.03 -2.17
N ARG A 317 2.92 -4.46 -1.91
CA ARG A 317 2.56 -3.88 -0.61
C ARG A 317 1.85 -4.86 0.31
N LEU A 318 1.41 -6.01 -0.19
CA LEU A 318 0.74 -7.04 0.61
C LEU A 318 1.77 -7.94 1.27
N ASP A 319 1.50 -8.36 2.51
CA ASP A 319 2.41 -9.20 3.27
C ASP A 319 2.72 -10.53 2.56
N LYS A 320 4.01 -10.80 2.33
CA LYS A 320 4.47 -11.98 1.58
C LYS A 320 4.11 -13.28 2.26
N SER A 321 4.02 -13.31 3.59
CA SER A 321 3.63 -14.52 4.31
C SER A 321 2.15 -14.84 4.07
N VAL A 322 1.29 -13.83 3.94
CA VAL A 322 -0.13 -14.04 3.61
C VAL A 322 -0.27 -14.54 2.17
N VAL A 323 0.45 -13.93 1.22
CA VAL A 323 0.43 -14.35 -0.19
C VAL A 323 0.97 -15.78 -0.34
N SER A 324 2.05 -16.15 0.35
CA SER A 324 2.63 -17.50 0.26
C SER A 324 1.76 -18.59 0.89
N GLN A 325 0.86 -18.25 1.82
CA GLN A 325 -0.16 -19.18 2.32
C GLN A 325 -1.34 -19.33 1.35
N CYS A 326 -1.50 -18.43 0.38
CA CYS A 326 -2.52 -18.54 -0.65
C CYS A 326 -2.08 -19.52 -1.73
N THR A 327 -2.56 -20.76 -1.65
CA THR A 327 -2.21 -21.79 -2.63
C THR A 327 -2.74 -21.43 -4.01
N THR A 328 -3.95 -20.87 -4.09
CA THR A 328 -4.51 -20.45 -5.39
C THR A 328 -4.13 -18.99 -5.62
N GLN A 329 -3.49 -18.69 -6.75
CA GLN A 329 -3.26 -17.30 -7.16
C GLN A 329 -3.98 -17.04 -8.48
N VAL A 330 -4.81 -16.01 -8.49
CA VAL A 330 -5.52 -15.49 -9.68
C VAL A 330 -4.89 -14.15 -10.01
N ILE A 331 -4.01 -14.15 -10.99
CA ILE A 331 -3.23 -12.99 -11.38
C ILE A 331 -3.83 -12.43 -12.67
N LEU A 332 -4.40 -11.23 -12.63
CA LEU A 332 -4.79 -10.52 -13.86
C LEU A 332 -3.67 -9.57 -14.26
N LYS A 333 -3.93 -8.71 -15.25
CA LYS A 333 -2.92 -7.77 -15.76
C LYS A 333 -2.26 -6.97 -14.62
N VAL A 334 -0.94 -7.01 -14.56
CA VAL A 334 -0.10 -6.18 -13.65
C VAL A 334 1.02 -5.57 -14.45
N THR A 335 1.20 -4.26 -14.42
CA THR A 335 2.19 -3.56 -15.24
C THR A 335 3.34 -2.95 -14.44
N ASN A 336 3.21 -2.86 -13.12
CA ASN A 336 4.25 -2.26 -12.29
C ASN A 336 5.39 -3.27 -12.05
N PRO A 337 6.66 -2.93 -12.30
CA PRO A 337 7.77 -3.87 -12.15
C PRO A 337 7.97 -4.40 -10.73
N ASN A 338 7.69 -3.62 -9.69
CA ASN A 338 7.80 -4.07 -8.31
C ASN A 338 6.70 -5.07 -7.96
N ASP A 339 5.48 -4.82 -8.43
CA ASP A 339 4.35 -5.74 -8.25
C ASP A 339 4.55 -7.03 -9.04
N LEU A 340 5.07 -6.96 -10.27
CA LEU A 340 5.43 -8.13 -11.08
C LEU A 340 6.48 -9.00 -10.39
N LYS A 341 7.56 -8.40 -9.88
CA LYS A 341 8.59 -9.12 -9.14
C LYS A 341 8.04 -9.77 -7.88
N ALA A 342 7.15 -9.08 -7.16
CA ALA A 342 6.51 -9.64 -5.98
C ALA A 342 5.70 -10.90 -6.34
N ILE A 343 4.93 -10.87 -7.43
CA ILE A 343 4.19 -12.03 -7.94
C ILE A 343 5.14 -13.14 -8.41
N ALA A 344 6.16 -12.81 -9.19
CA ALA A 344 7.14 -13.77 -9.68
C ALA A 344 7.85 -14.50 -8.53
N SER A 345 8.13 -13.79 -7.44
CA SER A 345 8.72 -14.38 -6.24
C SER A 345 7.77 -15.22 -5.40
N SER A 346 6.44 -15.05 -5.55
CA SER A 346 5.43 -15.76 -4.76
C SER A 346 4.86 -17.00 -5.45
N VAL A 347 5.13 -17.21 -6.73
CA VAL A 347 4.66 -18.39 -7.47
C VAL A 347 5.85 -19.26 -7.85
N GLU A 348 5.84 -20.50 -7.34
CA GLU A 348 6.83 -21.49 -7.74
C GLU A 348 6.72 -21.78 -9.24
N GLY A 349 7.85 -21.70 -9.94
CA GLY A 349 7.93 -22.03 -11.36
C GLY A 349 7.60 -20.91 -12.34
N LEU A 350 7.34 -19.66 -11.89
CA LEU A 350 7.31 -18.53 -12.82
C LEU A 350 8.73 -18.18 -13.30
N THR A 351 8.92 -18.18 -14.61
CA THR A 351 10.16 -17.74 -15.27
C THR A 351 10.11 -16.25 -15.60
N ALA A 352 11.24 -15.66 -16.02
CA ALA A 352 11.28 -14.26 -16.47
C ALA A 352 10.36 -14.00 -17.68
N GLU A 353 10.04 -15.04 -18.47
CA GLU A 353 9.04 -14.97 -19.53
C GLU A 353 7.63 -14.73 -18.99
N ALA A 354 7.30 -15.29 -17.83
CA ALA A 354 5.97 -15.18 -17.25
C ALA A 354 5.68 -13.78 -16.69
N GLU A 355 6.69 -13.03 -16.23
CA GLU A 355 6.52 -11.61 -15.88
C GLU A 355 6.06 -10.78 -17.09
N LYS A 356 6.65 -11.05 -18.27
CA LYS A 356 6.25 -10.38 -19.52
C LYS A 356 4.85 -10.79 -19.95
N GLU A 357 4.48 -12.04 -19.73
CA GLU A 357 3.14 -12.56 -20.02
C GLU A 357 2.09 -11.85 -19.16
N ILE A 358 2.29 -11.80 -17.83
CA ILE A 358 1.41 -11.11 -16.88
C ILE A 358 1.25 -9.62 -17.25
N ALA A 359 2.33 -8.96 -17.65
CA ALA A 359 2.30 -7.56 -18.07
C ALA A 359 1.45 -7.32 -19.33
N ASN A 360 1.41 -8.31 -20.22
CA ASN A 360 0.74 -8.23 -21.50
C ASN A 360 -0.68 -8.81 -21.51
N LEU A 361 -1.11 -9.48 -20.42
CA LEU A 361 -2.45 -10.05 -20.31
C LEU A 361 -3.56 -9.09 -20.79
N PRO A 362 -4.53 -9.55 -21.58
CA PRO A 362 -5.75 -8.81 -21.87
C PRO A 362 -6.56 -8.54 -20.59
N ILE A 363 -7.41 -7.51 -20.62
CA ILE A 363 -8.38 -7.29 -19.55
C ILE A 363 -9.44 -8.41 -19.62
N GLY A 364 -9.81 -8.97 -18.46
CA GLY A 364 -10.71 -10.13 -18.40
C GLY A 364 -10.01 -11.48 -18.57
N THR A 365 -8.70 -11.50 -18.79
CA THR A 365 -7.88 -12.72 -18.77
C THR A 365 -7.10 -12.80 -17.46
N ALA A 366 -7.04 -13.99 -16.88
CA ALA A 366 -6.32 -14.26 -15.64
C ALA A 366 -5.38 -15.46 -15.82
N LEU A 367 -4.18 -15.34 -15.26
CA LEU A 367 -3.27 -16.44 -15.01
C LEU A 367 -3.64 -17.09 -13.67
N ILE A 368 -4.03 -18.35 -13.70
CA ILE A 368 -4.41 -19.14 -12.52
C ILE A 368 -3.30 -20.14 -12.21
N THR A 369 -2.80 -20.13 -10.98
CA THR A 369 -1.71 -21.01 -10.53
C THR A 369 -1.99 -21.69 -9.19
N GLY A 370 -1.24 -22.75 -8.92
CA GLY A 370 -1.19 -23.48 -7.64
C GLY A 370 -2.31 -24.49 -7.39
N ILE A 371 -3.57 -24.16 -7.68
CA ILE A 371 -4.67 -25.13 -7.62
C ILE A 371 -4.69 -26.11 -8.80
N VAL A 372 -4.07 -25.70 -9.91
CA VAL A 372 -3.92 -26.41 -11.18
C VAL A 372 -2.51 -26.96 -11.31
N ASP A 373 -2.36 -28.08 -12.03
CA ASP A 373 -1.06 -28.77 -12.21
C ASP A 373 -0.04 -27.91 -12.98
N VAL A 374 -0.53 -27.07 -13.90
CA VAL A 374 0.26 -26.12 -14.68
C VAL A 374 -0.45 -24.76 -14.71
N PRO A 375 0.29 -23.63 -14.76
CA PRO A 375 -0.33 -22.31 -14.90
C PRO A 375 -1.29 -22.24 -16.11
N LEU A 376 -2.50 -21.74 -15.89
CA LEU A 376 -3.52 -21.62 -16.95
C LEU A 376 -3.87 -20.16 -17.22
N LEU A 377 -3.88 -19.79 -18.50
CA LEU A 377 -4.49 -18.54 -18.96
C LEU A 377 -5.98 -18.75 -19.20
N VAL A 378 -6.81 -18.03 -18.47
CA VAL A 378 -8.27 -18.20 -18.48
C VAL A 378 -8.94 -16.88 -18.82
N ASN A 379 -9.77 -16.90 -19.86
CA ASN A 379 -10.73 -15.84 -20.13
C ASN A 379 -11.90 -15.99 -19.16
N VAL A 380 -11.95 -15.08 -18.20
CA VAL A 380 -12.94 -15.08 -17.12
C VAL A 380 -14.33 -14.93 -17.72
N ARG A 381 -15.27 -15.79 -17.29
CA ARG A 381 -16.64 -15.75 -17.80
C ARG A 381 -17.36 -14.47 -17.36
N PRO A 382 -18.44 -14.06 -18.04
CA PRO A 382 -19.27 -12.99 -17.54
C PRO A 382 -19.91 -13.33 -16.18
N ARG A 383 -20.18 -12.32 -15.36
CA ARG A 383 -20.88 -12.47 -14.08
C ARG A 383 -22.37 -12.76 -14.28
N LYS A 384 -22.92 -13.68 -13.49
CA LYS A 384 -24.37 -13.94 -13.42
C LYS A 384 -25.10 -12.77 -12.75
N SER A 385 -24.45 -12.16 -11.76
CA SER A 385 -24.90 -10.98 -11.04
C SER A 385 -24.42 -9.69 -11.69
N LEU A 386 -25.07 -8.57 -11.38
CA LEU A 386 -24.65 -7.26 -11.83
C LEU A 386 -23.29 -6.88 -11.21
N HIS A 387 -22.49 -6.12 -11.95
CA HIS A 387 -21.23 -5.56 -11.47
C HIS A 387 -21.36 -4.04 -11.29
N GLY A 388 -20.97 -3.53 -10.10
CA GLY A 388 -21.05 -2.10 -9.78
C GLY A 388 -19.82 -1.26 -10.17
N GLY A 389 -18.75 -1.89 -10.66
CA GLY A 389 -17.45 -1.24 -10.88
C GLY A 389 -17.32 -0.44 -12.17
N HIS A 390 -18.40 0.19 -12.65
CA HIS A 390 -18.24 1.21 -13.68
C HIS A 390 -17.58 2.42 -13.02
N SER A 391 -16.36 2.75 -13.44
CA SER A 391 -15.72 4.02 -13.09
C SER A 391 -16.71 5.13 -13.40
N VAL A 392 -17.05 5.92 -12.37
CA VAL A 392 -17.99 7.03 -12.47
C VAL A 392 -17.64 7.88 -13.69
N ASP A 393 -18.50 7.87 -14.71
CA ASP A 393 -18.34 8.78 -15.83
C ASP A 393 -18.77 10.16 -15.34
N ILE A 394 -17.76 10.98 -15.03
CA ILE A 394 -17.94 12.35 -14.56
C ILE A 394 -18.84 13.14 -15.53
N LEU A 395 -18.78 12.85 -16.83
CA LEU A 395 -19.59 13.54 -17.85
C LEU A 395 -21.04 13.09 -17.81
N GLU A 396 -21.33 11.83 -17.49
CA GLU A 396 -22.71 11.37 -17.26
C GLU A 396 -23.26 11.91 -15.93
N GLU A 397 -22.47 11.90 -14.86
CA GLU A 397 -22.88 12.50 -13.58
C GLU A 397 -23.16 14.01 -13.71
N ILE A 398 -22.37 14.76 -14.49
CA ILE A 398 -22.63 16.19 -14.74
C ILE A 398 -23.93 16.38 -15.53
N LYS A 399 -24.26 15.49 -16.47
CA LYS A 399 -25.52 15.53 -17.22
C LYS A 399 -26.72 15.25 -16.30
N ASP A 400 -26.57 14.33 -15.35
CA ASP A 400 -27.60 13.99 -14.37
C ASP A 400 -27.68 14.96 -13.18
N ALA A 401 -26.62 15.74 -12.92
CA ALA A 401 -26.54 16.72 -11.84
C ALA A 401 -27.55 17.88 -11.99
N GLY A 402 -28.17 18.06 -13.16
CA GLY A 402 -29.25 19.03 -13.38
C GLY A 402 -30.53 18.75 -12.57
N LYS A 403 -30.62 17.59 -11.89
CA LYS A 403 -31.79 17.17 -11.08
C LYS A 403 -31.51 17.11 -9.57
N ARG A 404 -30.41 17.66 -9.06
CA ARG A 404 -30.12 17.62 -7.61
C ARG A 404 -31.13 18.49 -6.82
N PRO A 405 -31.68 18.00 -5.70
CA PRO A 405 -32.39 18.87 -4.76
C PRO A 405 -31.44 19.96 -4.28
N LYS A 406 -31.93 21.21 -4.22
CA LYS A 406 -31.16 22.36 -3.75
C LYS A 406 -30.54 22.02 -2.39
N LEU A 407 -29.25 22.29 -2.20
CA LEU A 407 -28.64 22.23 -0.88
C LEU A 407 -29.53 23.03 0.08
N PRO A 408 -29.80 22.52 1.29
CA PRO A 408 -30.55 23.28 2.29
C PRO A 408 -29.88 24.64 2.43
N ARG A 409 -30.59 25.71 2.02
CA ARG A 409 -30.18 27.05 2.39
C ARG A 409 -30.37 27.11 3.89
N GLU A 410 -29.29 27.30 4.64
CA GLU A 410 -29.38 27.69 6.03
C GLU A 410 -30.39 28.83 6.12
N THR A 411 -31.51 28.58 6.78
CA THR A 411 -32.46 29.60 7.16
C THR A 411 -31.80 30.46 8.22
N ALA A 412 -31.00 31.43 7.78
CA ALA A 412 -30.68 32.59 8.58
C ALA A 412 -31.95 33.46 8.63
N SER A 413 -32.78 33.20 9.64
CA SER A 413 -33.79 34.14 10.10
C SER A 413 -33.58 34.37 11.58
N VAL A 414 -32.64 35.26 11.91
CA VAL A 414 -32.84 36.18 13.03
C VAL A 414 -32.65 37.57 12.47
N SER A 415 -33.78 38.27 12.44
CA SER A 415 -34.00 39.64 12.04
C SER A 415 -33.20 40.62 12.89
N THR A 416 -32.40 41.45 12.25
CA THR A 416 -32.13 42.82 12.70
C THR A 416 -32.34 43.73 11.50
N GLU A 417 -33.27 44.67 11.67
CA GLU A 417 -33.74 45.60 10.65
C GLU A 417 -32.62 46.44 10.05
N GLN A 418 -32.71 46.62 8.74
CA GLN A 418 -31.90 47.52 7.94
C GLN A 418 -32.30 48.98 8.22
N GLN A 419 -31.32 49.89 8.27
CA GLN A 419 -31.47 51.16 7.55
C GLN A 419 -30.18 51.50 6.78
N PRO A 420 -30.27 51.87 5.49
CA PRO A 420 -29.14 52.10 4.62
C PRO A 420 -28.74 53.59 4.62
N VAL A 421 -27.45 53.87 4.45
CA VAL A 421 -27.02 55.20 3.96
C VAL A 421 -26.02 55.01 2.83
N GLN A 422 -26.43 55.41 1.63
CA GLN A 422 -25.58 55.60 0.46
C GLN A 422 -24.82 56.94 0.59
N HIS A 423 -23.55 56.93 0.18
CA HIS A 423 -22.67 58.09 -0.07
C HIS A 423 -23.37 59.20 -0.89
N PRO A 424 -22.99 60.51 -0.78
CA PRO A 424 -21.95 61.03 -1.69
C PRO A 424 -21.19 62.34 -1.34
N LEU A 425 -20.01 62.48 -1.97
CA LEU A 425 -19.41 63.66 -2.66
C LEU A 425 -19.37 65.05 -1.98
N HIS A 426 -18.17 65.59 -1.71
CA HIS A 426 -17.53 66.70 -2.46
C HIS A 426 -16.21 67.16 -1.81
N ALA A 427 -15.34 67.72 -2.65
CA ALA A 427 -13.95 68.10 -2.43
C ALA A 427 -13.79 69.55 -1.86
N PRO A 428 -12.61 70.23 -1.92
CA PRO A 428 -11.55 70.22 -0.90
C PRO A 428 -11.14 71.65 -0.41
N ILE A 429 -10.09 71.70 0.45
CA ILE A 429 -9.02 72.73 0.58
C ILE A 429 -8.89 73.52 1.92
N GLN A 430 -7.65 73.46 2.44
CA GLN A 430 -6.83 74.38 3.28
C GLN A 430 -6.81 74.34 4.83
N GLN A 431 -5.66 73.83 5.31
CA GLN A 431 -4.66 74.42 6.24
C GLN A 431 -5.09 75.21 7.49
N THR A 432 -4.65 74.76 8.67
CA THR A 432 -3.56 75.34 9.52
C THR A 432 -3.55 74.63 10.90
N VAL A 433 -2.49 73.93 11.30
CA VAL A 433 -1.31 74.33 12.13
C VAL A 433 -1.62 74.63 13.62
N LEU A 434 -1.19 73.67 14.46
CA LEU A 434 -0.64 73.67 15.85
C LEU A 434 -1.18 74.65 16.92
N PRO A 435 -1.30 74.18 18.19
CA PRO A 435 -0.18 74.34 19.14
C PRO A 435 0.05 73.17 20.13
N PRO A 436 1.23 73.13 20.80
CA PRO A 436 1.57 72.22 21.89
C PRO A 436 1.45 72.90 23.27
N ASP A 437 1.21 72.15 24.37
CA ASP A 437 1.99 72.25 25.61
C ASP A 437 1.51 71.35 26.78
N SER A 438 2.51 70.98 27.58
CA SER A 438 2.53 70.83 29.04
C SER A 438 2.15 69.52 29.75
N ALA A 439 2.93 69.28 30.82
CA ALA A 439 3.24 68.06 31.54
C ALA A 439 2.53 67.96 32.92
N GLU A 440 3.02 67.00 33.74
CA GLU A 440 2.81 66.76 35.19
C GLU A 440 1.63 65.86 35.56
N LYS A 441 1.67 64.92 36.52
CA LYS A 441 2.60 64.42 37.58
C LYS A 441 2.08 62.97 37.86
N THR A 442 2.79 61.93 38.32
CA THR A 442 3.60 61.77 39.54
C THR A 442 4.18 60.32 39.57
N GLN A 443 5.47 60.17 39.87
CA GLN A 443 6.15 59.25 40.84
C GLN A 443 5.48 57.90 41.22
N LYS A 444 6.15 56.75 41.44
CA LYS A 444 7.48 56.46 42.02
C LYS A 444 7.77 54.93 41.98
N ASN A 445 9.06 54.57 41.88
CA ASN A 445 9.79 53.46 42.53
C ASN A 445 9.55 51.97 42.18
N ILE A 446 10.40 51.42 41.29
CA ILE A 446 11.60 50.56 41.53
C ILE A 446 11.75 50.00 43.00
N PRO A 447 12.22 48.73 43.25
CA PRO A 447 13.31 48.06 42.52
C PRO A 447 13.16 46.60 42.09
N ARG A 448 13.91 46.32 41.01
CA ARG A 448 14.65 45.09 40.73
C ARG A 448 15.91 45.00 41.59
N HIS A 449 16.41 43.80 41.87
CA HIS A 449 17.82 43.35 41.87
C HIS A 449 17.84 41.91 42.43
N ALA A 450 18.69 40.96 42.04
CA ALA A 450 19.78 40.92 41.08
C ALA A 450 20.07 39.45 40.71
N THR A 451 20.80 39.30 39.62
CA THR A 451 21.28 38.08 38.98
C THR A 451 22.59 37.55 39.61
N VAL A 452 22.78 36.22 39.49
CA VAL A 452 24.05 35.47 39.32
C VAL A 452 25.04 35.36 40.50
N SER A 453 25.34 34.12 40.92
CA SER A 453 26.72 33.57 40.92
C SER A 453 26.77 32.06 41.26
N THR A 454 27.71 31.40 40.58
CA THR A 454 28.24 30.04 40.76
C THR A 454 29.24 29.95 41.92
N THR A 455 29.29 28.81 42.64
CA THR A 455 30.46 27.93 42.94
C THR A 455 30.29 27.13 44.24
N ASP A 456 30.29 25.79 44.10
CA ASP A 456 31.21 24.79 44.69
C ASP A 456 31.31 24.49 46.21
N GLN A 457 31.67 23.21 46.46
CA GLN A 457 32.26 22.56 47.66
C GLN A 457 31.42 21.72 48.66
N THR A 458 31.44 20.40 48.42
CA THR A 458 31.97 19.27 49.25
C THR A 458 31.78 19.16 50.78
N SER A 459 31.25 18.00 51.22
CA SER A 459 31.76 17.04 52.24
C SER A 459 30.59 16.15 52.72
N GLY A 460 30.67 14.85 53.06
CA GLY A 460 31.75 13.88 53.22
C GLY A 460 31.21 12.43 53.29
N ARG A 461 32.16 11.48 53.25
CA ARG A 461 32.09 10.00 53.17
C ARG A 461 31.44 9.28 54.38
N VAL A 462 31.08 7.99 54.16
CA VAL A 462 31.57 6.72 54.80
C VAL A 462 30.70 5.58 54.21
N VAL A 463 31.14 4.71 53.29
CA VAL A 463 31.95 3.45 53.37
C VAL A 463 31.41 2.38 54.35
N GLU A 464 30.94 1.24 53.84
CA GLU A 464 31.22 -0.16 54.25
C GLU A 464 30.19 -1.12 53.60
N HIS A 465 30.59 -1.93 52.61
CA HIS A 465 31.08 -3.34 52.68
C HIS A 465 29.99 -4.43 52.59
N LEU A 466 29.95 -5.06 51.40
CA LEU A 466 29.64 -6.47 51.10
C LEU A 466 30.37 -7.45 52.05
N PRO A 467 29.88 -8.69 52.31
CA PRO A 467 29.96 -9.76 51.29
C PRO A 467 28.91 -10.91 51.29
N ALA A 468 28.66 -11.41 50.07
CA ALA A 468 28.75 -12.80 49.56
C ALA A 468 28.10 -14.04 50.23
N LYS A 469 27.40 -14.78 49.35
CA LYS A 469 27.41 -16.26 49.08
C LYS A 469 26.63 -17.25 49.98
N GLN A 470 25.77 -18.04 49.32
CA GLN A 470 25.61 -19.52 49.36
C GLN A 470 24.51 -19.90 48.33
N GLU A 471 24.78 -20.48 47.15
CA GLU A 471 24.96 -21.92 46.82
C GLU A 471 24.04 -22.91 47.53
N VAL A 472 23.08 -23.52 46.79
CA VAL A 472 22.65 -24.92 46.96
C VAL A 472 22.31 -25.55 45.59
N LYS A 473 22.79 -26.78 45.41
CA LYS A 473 22.68 -27.71 44.28
C LYS A 473 21.42 -28.57 44.33
N HIS A 474 20.95 -29.07 43.18
CA HIS A 474 20.54 -30.48 42.94
C HIS A 474 20.43 -30.69 41.40
N GLU A 475 21.31 -31.43 40.74
CA GLU A 475 21.36 -32.90 40.53
C GLU A 475 20.40 -33.49 39.47
N ARG A 476 20.94 -33.58 38.25
CA ARG A 476 20.95 -34.67 37.24
C ARG A 476 19.91 -35.81 37.31
N LYS A 477 19.34 -36.13 36.14
CA LYS A 477 19.30 -37.50 35.59
C LYS A 477 19.55 -37.52 34.08
N LYS A 478 20.46 -38.42 33.69
CA LYS A 478 20.92 -38.77 32.33
C LYS A 478 19.89 -39.68 31.62
N THR A 479 19.88 -39.60 30.28
CA THR A 479 19.89 -40.82 29.44
C THR A 479 20.59 -40.54 28.10
N GLU A 480 21.55 -41.40 27.79
CA GLU A 480 22.40 -41.46 26.59
C GLU A 480 21.71 -42.29 25.48
N LYS A 481 21.98 -42.00 24.19
CA LYS A 481 22.75 -42.88 23.27
C LYS A 481 22.65 -42.48 21.77
N LYS A 482 23.86 -42.45 21.17
CA LYS A 482 24.32 -42.94 19.83
C LYS A 482 23.72 -42.30 18.57
N GLN A 483 24.44 -41.51 17.76
CA GLN A 483 25.59 -41.80 16.87
C GLN A 483 25.39 -42.98 15.91
N GLU A 484 25.19 -42.67 14.62
CA GLU A 484 26.01 -43.15 13.50
C GLU A 484 25.67 -42.36 12.21
N THR A 485 26.71 -41.82 11.55
CA THR A 485 26.75 -41.39 10.14
C THR A 485 27.52 -42.44 9.33
N PRO A 486 27.33 -42.48 8.00
CA PRO A 486 28.49 -42.30 7.11
C PRO A 486 28.19 -41.43 5.85
N VAL A 487 29.08 -40.46 5.52
CA VAL A 487 30.09 -40.47 4.41
C VAL A 487 29.54 -39.81 3.12
N GLU A 488 29.85 -38.52 2.89
CA GLU A 488 30.89 -37.92 2.00
C GLU A 488 30.53 -37.78 0.50
N GLN A 489 30.52 -36.52 0.02
CA GLN A 489 31.46 -35.96 -1.00
C GLN A 489 31.01 -34.51 -1.32
N LYS A 490 31.62 -33.47 -0.72
CA LYS A 490 32.77 -32.65 -1.18
C LYS A 490 32.65 -32.09 -2.61
N ILE A 491 32.37 -30.78 -2.72
CA ILE A 491 33.19 -29.83 -3.52
C ILE A 491 33.28 -28.51 -2.73
N ALA A 492 34.49 -27.98 -2.65
CA ALA A 492 34.94 -26.87 -1.83
C ALA A 492 34.83 -25.50 -2.53
N SER A 493 34.71 -24.42 -1.75
CA SER A 493 35.46 -23.18 -2.01
C SER A 493 35.54 -22.35 -0.74
N SER A 494 36.78 -22.16 -0.30
CA SER A 494 37.28 -21.53 0.91
C SER A 494 37.10 -20.01 0.96
N THR A 495 36.67 -19.53 2.12
CA THR A 495 36.83 -18.17 2.64
C THR A 495 38.27 -17.92 3.08
N THR A 496 38.84 -16.76 2.71
CA THR A 496 39.99 -16.16 3.40
C THR A 496 39.71 -14.69 3.68
N ASN A 497 39.73 -14.34 4.97
CA ASN A 497 39.87 -12.99 5.49
C ASN A 497 41.30 -12.51 5.23
N ILE A 498 41.49 -11.27 4.76
CA ILE A 498 42.74 -10.52 4.94
C ILE A 498 42.41 -9.04 5.24
N THR A 499 43.09 -8.58 6.29
CA THR A 499 43.29 -7.27 6.92
C THR A 499 43.61 -6.09 5.98
N GLU A 500 43.24 -4.88 6.45
CA GLU A 500 43.70 -3.58 5.93
C GLU A 500 45.23 -3.45 5.92
N PRO A 501 45.77 -2.65 4.98
CA PRO A 501 46.87 -1.76 5.33
C PRO A 501 46.76 -0.32 4.81
N ALA A 502 47.49 0.53 5.54
CA ALA A 502 47.78 1.96 5.45
C ALA A 502 47.83 2.67 4.09
N LEU A 503 47.45 3.95 4.15
CA LEU A 503 47.67 5.02 3.17
C LEU A 503 49.17 5.28 2.90
N THR A 504 49.54 5.33 1.62
CA THR A 504 50.68 6.12 1.12
C THR A 504 50.33 6.82 -0.21
N SER A 505 50.35 8.15 -0.14
CA SER A 505 50.75 9.16 -1.14
C SER A 505 50.70 8.88 -2.65
N ASN A 506 49.96 9.80 -3.31
CA ASN A 506 50.22 10.50 -4.57
C ASN A 506 50.06 9.80 -5.94
N GLN A 507 49.40 10.57 -6.82
CA GLN A 507 49.31 10.48 -8.29
C GLN A 507 48.33 9.45 -8.86
N ASP A 508 47.08 9.90 -9.05
CA ASP A 508 46.49 10.16 -10.38
C ASP A 508 44.97 10.34 -10.23
N LEU A 509 44.46 11.52 -10.58
CA LEU A 509 43.02 11.79 -10.71
C LEU A 509 42.50 11.08 -11.98
N ASN A 510 42.50 9.76 -11.96
CA ASN A 510 41.72 8.97 -12.90
C ASN A 510 40.25 9.12 -12.52
N THR A 511 39.51 9.78 -13.40
CA THR A 511 38.04 9.78 -13.38
C THR A 511 37.59 8.33 -13.49
N VAL A 512 37.18 7.72 -12.38
CA VAL A 512 36.52 6.41 -12.41
C VAL A 512 35.10 6.66 -12.92
N VAL A 513 34.92 6.53 -14.23
CA VAL A 513 33.60 6.30 -14.82
C VAL A 513 33.21 4.88 -14.41
N LEU A 514 32.46 4.74 -13.32
CA LEU A 514 31.75 3.49 -13.07
C LEU A 514 30.71 3.35 -14.18
N PRO A 515 30.77 2.31 -15.03
CA PRO A 515 29.69 2.04 -15.95
C PRO A 515 28.52 1.55 -15.10
N SER A 516 27.55 2.44 -14.83
CA SER A 516 26.24 1.99 -14.43
C SER A 516 25.75 1.03 -15.51
N ARG A 517 25.29 -0.16 -15.09
CA ARG A 517 24.78 -1.20 -16.00
C ARG A 517 23.71 -0.61 -16.92
N GLN A 518 24.16 -0.29 -18.14
CA GLN A 518 23.47 -0.21 -19.42
C GLN A 518 22.35 0.84 -19.58
N GLY A 519 22.75 2.10 -19.84
CA GLY A 519 22.57 2.76 -21.15
C GLY A 519 21.17 2.93 -21.76
N GLN A 520 20.07 2.71 -21.03
CA GLN A 520 18.74 2.95 -21.59
C GLN A 520 18.45 4.45 -21.72
N PRO A 521 18.06 4.93 -22.92
CA PRO A 521 17.67 6.32 -23.10
C PRO A 521 16.39 6.58 -22.29
N ILE A 522 16.47 7.54 -21.37
CA ILE A 522 15.29 8.04 -20.67
C ILE A 522 14.62 9.03 -21.62
N ALA A 523 13.33 8.85 -21.88
CA ALA A 523 12.57 9.79 -22.68
C ALA A 523 12.18 10.98 -21.80
N VAL A 524 12.78 12.14 -22.08
CA VAL A 524 12.49 13.39 -21.37
C VAL A 524 11.53 14.20 -22.22
N LEU A 525 10.46 14.70 -21.61
CA LEU A 525 9.47 15.55 -22.28
C LEU A 525 10.08 16.92 -22.53
N ARG A 526 10.28 17.28 -23.80
CA ARG A 526 10.70 18.62 -24.21
C ARG A 526 9.48 19.39 -24.70
N PRO A 527 8.94 20.33 -23.91
CA PRO A 527 7.88 21.21 -24.38
C PRO A 527 8.45 22.16 -25.44
N LYS A 528 7.82 22.22 -26.62
CA LYS A 528 8.17 23.22 -27.63
C LYS A 528 7.59 24.57 -27.21
N LYS A 529 8.47 25.44 -26.69
CA LYS A 529 8.27 26.83 -26.27
C LYS A 529 7.32 27.04 -25.07
N GLY A 530 7.88 27.69 -24.04
CA GLY A 530 7.22 28.66 -23.16
C GLY A 530 5.84 28.30 -22.60
N ILE A 531 5.71 27.21 -21.84
CA ILE A 531 4.47 26.93 -21.06
C ILE A 531 4.08 28.15 -20.21
N MET A 532 5.07 28.83 -19.59
CA MET A 532 4.82 30.03 -18.79
C MET A 532 4.44 31.28 -19.61
N GLU A 533 4.91 31.39 -20.85
CA GLU A 533 4.63 32.56 -21.71
C GLU A 533 3.24 32.45 -22.38
N GLN A 534 2.72 31.22 -22.51
CA GLN A 534 1.36 30.92 -22.98
C GLN A 534 0.33 30.89 -21.85
N LEU A 535 0.69 30.50 -20.62
CA LEU A 535 -0.20 30.55 -19.45
C LEU A 535 -0.60 31.99 -19.05
N LEU A 536 0.21 32.99 -19.41
CA LEU A 536 -0.07 34.41 -19.18
C LEU A 536 -1.03 35.03 -20.21
N LYS A 537 -1.42 34.30 -21.27
CA LYS A 537 -2.42 34.75 -22.24
C LYS A 537 -3.69 33.93 -22.03
N GLU A 538 -4.78 34.59 -21.63
CA GLU A 538 -6.11 33.99 -21.37
C GLU A 538 -6.76 33.41 -22.64
N LYS A 539 -6.16 32.41 -23.27
CA LYS A 539 -6.77 31.61 -24.33
C LYS A 539 -6.62 30.12 -24.03
N PRO A 540 -7.68 29.32 -24.25
CA PRO A 540 -7.64 27.88 -24.01
C PRO A 540 -6.60 27.21 -24.91
N LEU A 541 -5.73 26.40 -24.31
CA LEU A 541 -4.66 25.68 -24.97
C LEU A 541 -5.23 24.66 -25.98
N SER A 542 -5.08 24.93 -27.26
CA SER A 542 -5.37 23.97 -28.33
C SER A 542 -4.13 23.10 -28.58
N LYS A 543 -4.09 21.94 -27.92
CA LYS A 543 -3.05 20.89 -28.04
C LYS A 543 -1.63 21.28 -27.62
N VAL A 544 -1.18 20.70 -26.50
CA VAL A 544 0.23 20.65 -26.11
C VAL A 544 0.94 19.59 -26.95
N GLN A 545 1.76 20.00 -27.93
CA GLN A 545 2.64 19.08 -28.66
C GLN A 545 3.86 18.71 -27.78
N GLN A 546 3.85 17.50 -27.23
CA GLN A 546 4.96 16.96 -26.46
C GLN A 546 5.95 16.25 -27.40
N THR A 547 7.24 16.61 -27.32
CA THR A 547 8.31 15.90 -28.05
C THR A 547 9.13 15.10 -27.05
N LEU A 548 9.29 13.79 -27.26
CA LEU A 548 10.17 12.94 -26.45
C LEU A 548 11.61 13.10 -26.93
N VAL A 549 12.51 13.44 -26.01
CA VAL A 549 13.94 13.58 -26.28
C VAL A 549 14.69 12.50 -25.51
N PRO A 550 15.47 11.63 -26.20
CA PRO A 550 16.28 10.62 -25.53
C PRO A 550 17.45 11.28 -24.78
N ALA A 551 17.61 10.96 -23.49
CA ALA A 551 18.69 11.45 -22.64
C ALA A 551 19.31 10.32 -21.80
N PHE A 552 20.52 10.54 -21.29
CA PHE A 552 21.24 9.66 -20.37
C PHE A 552 21.30 10.28 -18.98
N LEU A 553 21.17 9.47 -17.94
CA LEU A 553 21.38 9.91 -16.56
C LEU A 553 22.71 9.35 -16.05
N ALA A 554 23.69 10.22 -15.87
CA ALA A 554 24.99 9.88 -15.30
C ALA A 554 24.97 10.16 -13.79
N THR A 555 25.48 9.23 -12.98
CA THR A 555 25.73 9.48 -11.55
C THR A 555 27.21 9.83 -11.40
N CYS A 556 27.48 11.00 -10.83
CA CYS A 556 28.80 11.58 -10.65
C CYS A 556 29.11 11.65 -9.15
N GLN A 557 30.40 11.60 -8.82
CA GLN A 557 30.86 11.66 -7.44
C GLN A 557 31.98 12.68 -7.32
N GLN A 558 31.86 13.59 -6.35
CA GLN A 558 32.89 14.58 -6.02
C GLN A 558 33.17 14.46 -4.51
N GLY A 559 34.26 13.78 -4.17
CA GLY A 559 34.56 13.42 -2.78
C GLY A 559 33.50 12.46 -2.20
N PRO A 560 32.96 12.73 -1.00
CA PRO A 560 31.91 11.90 -0.39
C PRO A 560 30.51 12.14 -0.99
N GLU A 561 30.32 13.18 -1.80
CA GLU A 561 29.01 13.55 -2.34
C GLU A 561 28.76 12.93 -3.72
N GLN A 562 27.55 12.40 -3.91
CA GLN A 562 27.06 11.92 -5.20
C GLN A 562 25.98 12.85 -5.76
N PHE A 563 26.10 13.21 -7.03
CA PHE A 563 25.11 13.99 -7.77
C PHE A 563 24.79 13.34 -9.11
N ARG A 564 23.69 13.74 -9.77
CA ARG A 564 23.27 13.14 -11.04
C ARG A 564 23.18 14.21 -12.13
N LEU A 565 23.69 13.88 -13.31
CA LEU A 565 23.64 14.72 -14.50
C LEU A 565 22.74 14.07 -15.56
N LEU A 566 21.84 14.86 -16.12
CA LEU A 566 20.99 14.45 -17.24
C LEU A 566 21.58 15.02 -18.55
N ILE A 567 21.88 14.15 -19.52
CA ILE A 567 22.63 14.48 -20.74
C ILE A 567 21.78 14.17 -21.97
N GLU A 568 21.50 15.14 -22.81
CA GLU A 568 20.75 14.94 -24.06
C GLU A 568 21.57 14.10 -25.07
N ARG A 569 20.95 13.06 -25.65
CA ARG A 569 21.65 12.15 -26.59
C ARG A 569 21.95 12.79 -27.94
N GLY A 570 21.22 13.84 -28.32
CA GLY A 570 21.37 14.51 -29.62
C GLY A 570 22.70 15.23 -29.76
N ASP A 571 23.05 16.08 -28.78
CA ASP A 571 24.22 16.96 -28.85
C ASP A 571 25.14 16.89 -27.61
N GLY A 572 24.88 15.95 -26.68
CA GLY A 572 25.72 15.70 -25.52
C GLY A 572 25.69 16.80 -24.45
N LYS A 573 24.72 17.73 -24.51
CA LYS A 573 24.60 18.81 -23.53
C LYS A 573 23.99 18.34 -22.22
N ILE A 574 24.42 18.95 -21.11
CA ILE A 574 23.84 18.74 -19.79
C ILE A 574 22.57 19.56 -19.66
N VAL A 575 21.46 18.92 -19.29
CA VAL A 575 20.21 19.59 -18.93
C VAL A 575 20.38 20.23 -17.55
N THR A 576 20.36 21.56 -17.49
CA THR A 576 20.52 22.34 -16.24
C THR A 576 19.20 22.71 -15.58
N ASN A 577 18.09 22.69 -16.34
CA ASN A 577 16.74 22.88 -15.81
C ASN A 577 15.77 22.00 -16.59
N ILE A 578 15.09 21.10 -15.90
CA ILE A 578 14.20 20.12 -16.53
C ILE A 578 12.86 20.73 -16.95
N ASP A 579 12.34 21.69 -16.18
CA ASP A 579 11.03 22.32 -16.41
C ASP A 579 11.04 23.22 -17.65
N ARG A 580 12.16 23.90 -17.90
CA ARG A 580 12.38 24.74 -19.08
C ARG A 580 13.18 24.06 -20.17
N PHE A 581 13.66 22.84 -19.92
CA PHE A 581 14.59 22.09 -20.76
C PHE A 581 15.79 22.97 -21.23
N THR A 582 16.42 23.70 -20.31
CA THR A 582 17.63 24.48 -20.62
C THR A 582 18.86 23.58 -20.56
N THR A 583 19.73 23.71 -21.56
CA THR A 583 20.92 22.87 -21.70
C THR A 583 22.19 23.70 -21.71
N LYS A 584 23.26 23.26 -21.03
CA LYS A 584 24.61 23.82 -21.18
C LYS A 584 25.53 22.78 -21.84
N LYS A 585 26.40 23.24 -22.74
CA LYS A 585 27.51 22.40 -23.23
C LYS A 585 28.50 22.20 -22.08
N VAL A 586 29.03 20.99 -21.96
CA VAL A 586 30.19 20.75 -21.09
C VAL A 586 31.37 21.51 -21.72
N PRO A 587 32.01 22.43 -21.00
CA PRO A 587 33.19 23.12 -21.51
C PRO A 587 34.32 22.11 -21.76
N ASP A 588 35.07 22.26 -22.84
CA ASP A 588 36.17 21.33 -23.16
C ASP A 588 37.44 21.65 -22.35
N LEU A 589 37.56 21.00 -21.20
CA LEU A 589 38.65 21.23 -20.26
C LEU A 589 40.01 20.76 -20.77
N LYS A 590 40.10 20.05 -21.91
CA LYS A 590 41.36 19.48 -22.42
C LYS A 590 42.35 20.52 -22.94
N HIS A 591 41.86 21.71 -23.27
CA HIS A 591 42.65 22.77 -23.90
C HIS A 591 42.94 23.96 -22.96
N LEU A 592 42.66 23.81 -21.67
CA LEU A 592 42.96 24.81 -20.66
C LEU A 592 44.37 24.63 -20.10
N THR A 593 45.09 25.73 -19.90
CA THR A 593 46.39 25.68 -19.22
C THR A 593 46.19 25.36 -17.73
N LYS A 594 47.26 24.91 -17.04
CA LYS A 594 47.20 24.65 -15.59
C LYS A 594 46.78 25.88 -14.79
N GLU A 595 47.18 27.07 -15.23
CA GLU A 595 46.82 28.35 -14.61
C GLU A 595 45.34 28.69 -14.82
N GLU A 596 44.79 28.42 -16.00
CA GLU A 596 43.37 28.61 -16.31
C GLU A 596 42.47 27.63 -15.52
N LEU A 597 42.91 26.39 -15.35
CA LEU A 597 42.23 25.39 -14.52
C LEU A 597 42.25 25.76 -13.04
N ALA A 598 43.39 26.20 -12.52
CA ALA A 598 43.52 26.65 -11.13
C ALA A 598 42.63 27.89 -10.87
N PHE A 599 42.59 28.83 -11.81
CA PHE A 599 41.74 30.00 -11.73
C PHE A 599 40.25 29.63 -11.68
N LEU A 600 39.78 28.73 -12.56
CA LEU A 600 38.40 28.24 -12.52
C LEU A 600 38.08 27.52 -11.21
N GLN A 601 39.00 26.72 -10.67
CA GLN A 601 38.82 26.06 -9.37
C GLN A 601 38.63 27.07 -8.24
N ASP A 602 39.41 28.14 -8.23
CA ASP A 602 39.28 29.20 -7.22
C ASP A 602 37.94 29.96 -7.37
N VAL A 603 37.49 30.25 -8.61
CA VAL A 603 36.17 30.84 -8.88
C VAL A 603 35.02 29.94 -8.41
N TYR A 604 35.06 28.65 -8.73
CA TYR A 604 34.00 27.69 -8.33
C TYR A 604 34.04 27.33 -6.85
N SER A 605 35.14 27.60 -6.16
CA SER A 605 35.27 27.46 -4.70
C SER A 605 34.94 28.75 -3.94
N GLU A 606 34.31 29.71 -4.62
CA GLU A 606 33.88 31.01 -4.07
C GLU A 606 35.01 31.85 -3.45
N LYS A 607 36.27 31.62 -3.84
CA LYS A 607 37.36 32.50 -3.41
C LYS A 607 37.27 33.82 -4.17
N PRO A 608 37.58 34.97 -3.54
CA PRO A 608 37.62 36.25 -4.24
C PRO A 608 38.76 36.24 -5.26
N VAL A 609 38.41 36.39 -6.54
CA VAL A 609 39.37 36.41 -7.66
C VAL A 609 39.22 37.72 -8.43
N SER A 610 40.36 38.31 -8.82
CA SER A 610 40.35 39.58 -9.56
C SER A 610 39.92 39.38 -11.01
N SER A 611 38.84 40.05 -11.44
CA SER A 611 38.32 40.02 -12.81
C SER A 611 39.24 40.68 -13.84
N SER A 612 40.28 41.39 -13.40
CA SER A 612 41.26 42.06 -14.25
C SER A 612 42.47 41.18 -14.63
N SER A 613 42.54 39.92 -14.18
CA SER A 613 43.65 39.03 -14.55
C SER A 613 43.58 38.62 -16.03
N GLU A 614 44.74 38.50 -16.68
CA GLU A 614 44.83 38.02 -18.07
C GLU A 614 44.19 36.63 -18.22
N THR A 615 44.28 35.79 -17.19
CA THR A 615 43.65 34.46 -17.10
C THR A 615 42.13 34.54 -17.13
N ALA A 616 41.53 35.50 -16.42
CA ALA A 616 40.07 35.72 -16.42
C ALA A 616 39.57 36.18 -17.80
N GLN A 617 40.31 37.09 -18.44
CA GLN A 617 39.97 37.58 -19.78
C GLN A 617 40.13 36.49 -20.86
N SER A 618 41.15 35.64 -20.74
CA SER A 618 41.35 34.47 -21.61
C SER A 618 40.18 33.47 -21.47
N LEU A 619 39.80 33.14 -20.23
CA LEU A 619 38.69 32.24 -19.94
C LEU A 619 37.33 32.78 -20.40
N ALA A 620 37.08 34.08 -20.25
CA ALA A 620 35.87 34.74 -20.77
C ALA A 620 35.81 34.69 -22.31
N LYS A 621 36.93 34.97 -23.01
CA LYS A 621 37.00 34.84 -24.48
C LYS A 621 36.78 33.41 -24.96
N LYS A 622 37.20 32.41 -24.16
CA LYS A 622 36.97 30.98 -24.42
C LYS A 622 35.56 30.51 -23.99
N GLY A 623 34.76 31.35 -23.36
CA GLY A 623 33.37 31.08 -22.96
C GLY A 623 33.18 30.28 -21.66
N TYR A 624 34.17 30.32 -20.75
CA TYR A 624 34.17 29.58 -19.47
C TYR A 624 33.70 30.42 -18.26
N LEU A 625 33.83 31.74 -18.35
CA LEU A 625 33.33 32.76 -17.43
C LEU A 625 32.33 33.64 -18.19
#